data_AF-A0A2V2EBZ3-F1
#
_entry.id   AF-A0A2V2EBZ3-F1
#
_cell.length_a   1.000
_cell.length_b   1.000
_cell.length_c   1.000
_cell.angle_alpha   90.00
_cell.angle_beta   90.00
_cell.angle_gamma   90.00
#
_symmetry.space_group_name_H-M   'P 1'
#
loop_
_entity.id
_entity.type
_entity.pdbx_description
1 polymer ?
#
loop_
_entity_poly.entity_id
_entity_poly.type
_entity_poly.pdbx_seq_one_letter_code
_entity_poly.pdbx_strand_id
1 'polypeptide(L)'
;MKINDIRKERKKIVKQLASDIYGTGIQGLINRLKKPARIITICLGFLFVTYSVVAYFPLDFGWFFVGLSLWVFAVASGYIGFLSSFICAFTVFSAYPFAEIIKNAIIGTLTQTNIDFLKSYIPTFVFLPIILILSLVVRSIQIKKPSFSAFNNQNGRINILDPALEQLYPIQGFENLIQVNFITHSKRRYSSIISDFIKFARVCDKQKALPAGAEFIEKDKEDSIEVTFYAYSSSESRIPPIKSYVTENLKDSKIYIISDINWNIYKDVIMPDDIIIQREYNKHFSENLEKRGVDLSQTKKLSYIIVFNSKNEAESCLKTAPENGFIPIKTDGEIIKHDKNAIKDMYIITLQLESKLGIERLNINSMNVIDFVKKFNGSLRHWMFSKA
;
A
#
# COMPACT_ATOMS: atom_id res chain seq x y z
N MET A 1 -4.23 9.93 21.45
CA MET A 1 -4.38 10.30 20.01
C MET A 1 -5.79 9.95 19.51
N LYS A 2 -6.41 10.72 18.60
CA LYS A 2 -7.76 10.37 18.06
C LYS A 2 -7.62 9.40 16.87
N ILE A 3 -8.59 8.50 16.70
CA ILE A 3 -8.62 7.51 15.59
C ILE A 3 -8.44 8.13 14.20
N ASN A 4 -8.87 9.39 14.01
CA ASN A 4 -8.76 10.10 12.73
C ASN A 4 -7.32 10.48 12.39
N ASP A 5 -6.48 10.73 13.39
CA ASP A 5 -5.07 11.06 13.19
C ASP A 5 -4.31 9.79 12.80
N ILE A 6 -4.62 8.66 13.43
CA ILE A 6 -4.06 7.34 13.10
C ILE A 6 -4.36 7.01 11.63
N ARG A 7 -5.59 7.27 11.17
CA ARG A 7 -6.00 7.08 9.76
C ARG A 7 -5.22 7.97 8.79
N LYS A 8 -4.90 9.21 9.18
CA LYS A 8 -4.10 10.12 8.34
C LYS A 8 -2.67 9.61 8.22
N GLU A 9 -2.07 9.17 9.32
CA GLU A 9 -0.70 8.63 9.34
C GLU A 9 -0.58 7.32 8.54
N ARG A 10 -1.53 6.38 8.72
CA ARG A 10 -1.59 5.16 7.88
C ARG A 10 -1.61 5.49 6.38
N LYS A 11 -2.37 6.51 5.98
CA LYS A 11 -2.44 6.96 4.58
C LYS A 11 -1.10 7.52 4.08
N LYS A 12 -0.34 8.21 4.93
CA LYS A 12 1.00 8.71 4.57
C LYS A 12 1.97 7.53 4.38
N ILE A 13 1.99 6.58 5.30
CA ILE A 13 2.86 5.39 5.24
C ILE A 13 2.61 4.60 3.94
N VAL A 14 1.34 4.31 3.62
CA VAL A 14 0.96 3.60 2.38
C VAL A 14 1.36 4.38 1.13
N LYS A 15 1.25 5.72 1.15
CA LYS A 15 1.68 6.57 0.04
C LYS A 15 3.19 6.59 -0.12
N GLN A 16 3.95 6.59 0.97
CA GLN A 16 5.40 6.58 0.98
C GLN A 16 5.94 5.25 0.42
N LEU A 17 5.39 4.13 0.88
CA LEU A 17 5.69 2.81 0.31
C LEU A 17 5.42 2.76 -1.20
N ALA A 18 4.32 3.36 -1.66
CA ALA A 18 4.04 3.47 -3.09
C ALA A 18 5.03 4.40 -3.83
N SER A 19 5.49 5.49 -3.23
CA SER A 19 6.52 6.35 -3.85
C SER A 19 7.88 5.67 -3.93
N ASP A 20 8.24 4.86 -2.94
CA ASP A 20 9.51 4.13 -2.92
C ASP A 20 9.52 3.02 -3.97
N ILE A 21 8.37 2.38 -4.18
CA ILE A 21 8.19 1.40 -5.27
C ILE A 21 8.26 2.10 -6.63
N TYR A 22 7.54 3.18 -6.88
CA TYR A 22 7.44 3.74 -8.23
C TYR A 22 8.49 4.81 -8.56
N GLY A 23 9.14 5.41 -7.57
CA GLY A 23 9.91 6.65 -7.69
C GLY A 23 9.01 7.88 -7.60
N THR A 24 9.58 9.03 -7.26
CA THR A 24 8.90 10.34 -7.21
C THR A 24 9.08 11.11 -8.53
N GLY A 25 8.20 12.08 -8.79
CA GLY A 25 8.31 12.99 -9.95
C GLY A 25 8.27 12.32 -11.33
N ILE A 26 9.02 12.89 -12.29
CA ILE A 26 9.10 12.46 -13.70
C ILE A 26 9.66 11.05 -13.82
N GLN A 27 10.58 10.67 -12.92
CA GLN A 27 11.16 9.33 -12.92
C GLN A 27 10.13 8.26 -12.51
N GLY A 28 9.21 8.62 -11.60
CA GLY A 28 8.06 7.79 -11.26
C GLY A 28 7.03 7.66 -12.39
N LEU A 29 6.82 8.73 -13.15
CA LEU A 29 6.04 8.71 -14.39
C LEU A 29 6.65 7.74 -15.41
N ILE A 30 7.94 7.89 -15.71
CA ILE A 30 8.66 7.05 -16.67
C ILE A 30 8.63 5.57 -16.26
N ASN A 31 8.88 5.25 -14.99
CA ASN A 31 8.83 3.87 -14.50
C ASN A 31 7.44 3.24 -14.62
N ARG A 32 6.38 4.03 -14.45
CA ARG A 32 5.00 3.57 -14.66
C ARG A 32 4.69 3.38 -16.15
N LEU A 33 5.23 4.21 -17.04
CA LEU A 33 5.02 4.11 -18.48
C LEU A 33 5.78 2.94 -19.12
N LYS A 34 6.88 2.48 -18.50
CA LYS A 34 7.74 1.38 -19.00
C LYS A 34 7.10 -0.02 -19.06
N LYS A 35 5.82 -0.19 -18.73
CA LYS A 35 5.15 -1.49 -18.90
C LYS A 35 5.02 -1.80 -20.40
N PRO A 36 5.36 -3.00 -20.88
CA PRO A 36 5.36 -3.33 -22.31
C PRO A 36 4.05 -2.99 -23.01
N ALA A 37 2.91 -3.34 -22.39
CA ALA A 37 1.59 -3.00 -22.91
C ALA A 37 1.38 -1.48 -23.09
N ARG A 38 1.86 -0.64 -22.17
CA ARG A 38 1.71 0.82 -22.27
C ARG A 38 2.59 1.44 -23.35
N ILE A 39 3.82 0.94 -23.49
CA ILE A 39 4.72 1.37 -24.58
C ILE A 39 4.07 1.06 -25.92
N ILE A 40 3.56 -0.16 -26.11
CA ILE A 40 2.85 -0.57 -27.32
C ILE A 40 1.64 0.35 -27.58
N THR A 41 0.83 0.63 -26.55
CA THR A 41 -0.32 1.55 -26.69
C THR A 41 0.10 2.98 -27.06
N ILE A 42 1.21 3.50 -26.52
CA ILE A 42 1.74 4.83 -26.86
C ILE A 42 2.23 4.86 -28.30
N CYS A 43 2.98 3.84 -28.73
CA CYS A 43 3.47 3.73 -30.10
C CYS A 43 2.32 3.60 -31.10
N LEU A 44 1.30 2.78 -30.80
CA LEU A 44 0.08 2.69 -31.60
C LEU A 44 -0.63 4.04 -31.67
N GLY A 45 -0.77 4.74 -30.54
CA GLY A 45 -1.37 6.07 -30.52
C GLY A 45 -0.60 7.07 -31.38
N PHE A 46 0.74 7.04 -31.33
CA PHE A 46 1.59 7.86 -32.19
C PHE A 46 1.33 7.55 -33.66
N LEU A 47 1.33 6.27 -34.02
CA LEU A 47 1.12 5.79 -35.39
C LEU A 47 -0.23 6.25 -35.96
N PHE A 48 -1.30 6.18 -35.16
CA PHE A 48 -2.62 6.66 -35.60
C PHE A 48 -2.70 8.18 -35.74
N VAL A 49 -2.05 8.95 -34.85
CA VAL A 49 -1.99 10.42 -34.98
C VAL A 49 -1.13 10.84 -36.17
N THR A 50 0.04 10.22 -36.40
CA THR A 50 0.84 10.54 -37.59
C THR A 50 0.15 10.09 -38.87
N TYR A 51 -0.50 8.93 -38.87
CA TYR A 51 -1.30 8.48 -40.01
C TYR A 51 -2.42 9.47 -40.33
N SER A 52 -3.12 10.01 -39.34
CA SER A 52 -4.20 10.98 -39.56
C SER A 52 -3.74 12.33 -40.11
N VAL A 53 -2.48 12.71 -39.85
CA VAL A 53 -1.88 13.97 -40.33
C VAL A 53 -1.20 13.79 -41.69
N VAL A 54 -0.55 12.65 -41.93
CA VAL A 54 0.32 12.42 -43.10
C VAL A 54 -0.43 11.75 -44.25
N ALA A 55 -1.32 10.79 -43.97
CA ALA A 55 -2.03 10.05 -45.01
C ALA A 55 -3.30 10.77 -45.51
N TYR A 56 -3.85 11.69 -44.70
CA TYR A 56 -5.08 12.42 -45.02
C TYR A 56 -4.86 13.91 -44.80
N PHE A 57 -4.78 14.65 -45.93
CA PHE A 57 -4.93 16.09 -45.93
C PHE A 57 -6.24 16.42 -46.68
N PRO A 58 -7.26 17.01 -46.02
CA PRO A 58 -7.28 17.49 -44.63
C PRO A 58 -7.39 16.37 -43.59
N LEU A 59 -6.97 16.69 -42.35
CA LEU A 59 -6.86 15.80 -41.19
C LEU A 59 -8.09 14.88 -41.00
N ASP A 60 -7.85 13.58 -40.88
CA ASP A 60 -8.88 12.62 -40.47
C ASP A 60 -9.04 12.65 -38.95
N PHE A 61 -10.11 13.29 -38.48
CA PHE A 61 -10.40 13.39 -37.05
C PHE A 61 -10.63 12.02 -36.40
N GLY A 62 -11.09 11.00 -37.13
CA GLY A 62 -11.34 9.67 -36.59
C GLY A 62 -10.05 9.03 -36.08
N TRP A 63 -9.06 8.89 -36.96
CA TRP A 63 -7.75 8.33 -36.60
C TRP A 63 -7.00 9.18 -35.58
N PHE A 64 -7.16 10.51 -35.65
CA PHE A 64 -6.57 11.43 -34.67
C PHE A 64 -7.09 11.17 -33.25
N PHE A 65 -8.42 11.11 -33.07
CA PHE A 65 -9.02 10.88 -31.75
C PHE A 65 -8.85 9.44 -31.25
N VAL A 66 -8.77 8.45 -32.15
CA VAL A 66 -8.32 7.09 -31.81
C VAL A 66 -6.91 7.15 -31.21
N GLY A 67 -5.96 7.77 -31.90
CA GLY A 67 -4.59 7.88 -31.41
C GLY A 67 -4.48 8.65 -30.08
N LEU A 68 -5.20 9.76 -29.94
CA LEU A 68 -5.24 10.56 -28.72
C LEU A 68 -5.88 9.79 -27.54
N SER A 69 -6.94 9.02 -27.79
CA SER A 69 -7.58 8.19 -26.76
C SER A 69 -6.63 7.11 -26.22
N LEU A 70 -5.84 6.48 -27.10
CA LEU A 70 -4.84 5.48 -26.73
C LEU A 70 -3.73 6.09 -25.88
N TRP A 71 -3.29 7.31 -26.19
CA TRP A 71 -2.34 8.05 -25.34
C TRP A 71 -2.91 8.35 -23.96
N VAL A 72 -4.11 8.92 -23.91
CA VAL A 72 -4.77 9.25 -22.64
C VAL A 72 -4.97 7.98 -21.81
N PHE A 73 -5.36 6.87 -22.43
CA PHE A 73 -5.45 5.57 -21.77
C PHE A 73 -4.10 5.12 -21.17
N ALA A 74 -3.05 5.13 -21.99
CA ALA A 74 -1.73 4.62 -21.60
C ALA A 74 -1.15 5.43 -20.43
N VAL A 75 -1.25 6.76 -20.49
CA VAL A 75 -0.80 7.66 -19.43
C VAL A 75 -1.68 7.51 -18.18
N ALA A 76 -3.00 7.65 -18.32
CA ALA A 76 -3.92 7.62 -17.20
C ALA A 76 -3.90 6.27 -16.46
N SER A 77 -3.71 5.14 -17.17
CA SER A 77 -3.71 3.79 -16.58
C SER A 77 -2.65 3.61 -15.50
N GLY A 78 -1.56 4.39 -15.56
CA GLY A 78 -0.52 4.44 -14.53
C GLY A 78 -0.93 5.17 -13.25
N TYR A 79 -1.95 6.02 -13.30
CA TYR A 79 -2.32 6.92 -12.22
C TYR A 79 -3.67 6.60 -11.63
N ILE A 80 -4.71 6.57 -12.48
CA ILE A 80 -6.11 6.47 -12.06
C ILE A 80 -6.65 5.04 -12.13
N GLY A 81 -5.85 4.08 -12.62
CA GLY A 81 -6.20 2.67 -12.69
C GLY A 81 -6.98 2.34 -13.96
N PHE A 82 -7.07 1.06 -14.33
CA PHE A 82 -7.57 0.64 -15.65
C PHE A 82 -8.95 1.21 -15.99
N LEU A 83 -9.95 1.01 -15.12
CA LEU A 83 -11.33 1.41 -15.39
C LEU A 83 -11.49 2.92 -15.56
N SER A 84 -10.94 3.73 -14.65
CA SER A 84 -10.99 5.18 -14.74
C SER A 84 -10.24 5.71 -15.97
N SER A 85 -9.16 5.03 -16.38
CA SER A 85 -8.38 5.42 -17.56
C SER A 85 -9.09 5.05 -18.85
N PHE A 86 -9.78 3.92 -18.87
CA PHE A 86 -10.63 3.50 -19.96
C PHE A 86 -11.75 4.53 -20.17
N ILE A 87 -12.40 4.97 -19.09
CA ILE A 87 -13.44 6.03 -19.13
C ILE A 87 -12.87 7.34 -19.69
N CYS A 88 -11.70 7.79 -19.23
CA CYS A 88 -11.04 8.99 -19.77
C CYS A 88 -10.73 8.85 -21.26
N ALA A 89 -10.14 7.73 -21.67
CA ALA A 89 -9.82 7.45 -23.07
C ALA A 89 -11.07 7.39 -23.95
N PHE A 90 -12.12 6.73 -23.47
CA PHE A 90 -13.39 6.63 -24.15
C PHE A 90 -14.04 8.02 -24.29
N THR A 91 -13.94 8.89 -23.28
CA THR A 91 -14.42 10.28 -23.37
C THR A 91 -13.70 11.06 -24.48
N VAL A 92 -12.39 10.88 -24.62
CA VAL A 92 -11.59 11.49 -25.68
C VAL A 92 -11.99 10.93 -27.04
N PHE A 93 -12.14 9.61 -27.17
CA PHE A 93 -12.63 8.99 -28.40
C PHE A 93 -14.02 9.50 -28.79
N SER A 94 -14.94 9.60 -27.82
CA SER A 94 -16.30 10.12 -28.03
C SER A 94 -16.37 11.61 -28.37
N ALA A 95 -15.25 12.36 -28.31
CA ALA A 95 -15.18 13.74 -28.77
C ALA A 95 -15.01 13.86 -30.30
N TYR A 96 -14.64 12.76 -30.99
CA TYR A 96 -14.51 12.73 -32.46
C TYR A 96 -15.76 13.21 -33.20
N PRO A 97 -16.97 12.70 -32.91
CA PRO A 97 -18.17 13.13 -33.63
C PRO A 97 -18.46 14.62 -33.43
N PHE A 98 -18.12 15.20 -32.28
CA PHE A 98 -18.26 16.64 -32.04
C PHE A 98 -17.30 17.46 -32.92
N ALA A 99 -16.05 17.02 -33.05
CA ALA A 99 -15.08 17.69 -33.92
C ALA A 99 -15.51 17.65 -35.39
N GLU A 100 -16.05 16.52 -35.86
CA GLU A 100 -16.63 16.40 -37.21
C GLU A 100 -17.85 17.30 -37.39
N ILE A 101 -18.73 17.41 -36.38
CA ILE A 101 -19.90 18.28 -36.49
C ILE A 101 -19.50 19.77 -36.47
N ILE A 102 -18.52 20.17 -35.66
CA ILE A 102 -17.97 21.54 -35.66
C ILE A 102 -17.32 21.87 -37.01
N LYS A 103 -16.55 20.94 -37.58
CA LYS A 103 -15.99 21.07 -38.93
C LYS A 103 -17.09 21.27 -39.98
N ASN A 104 -18.13 20.44 -39.95
CA ASN A 104 -19.26 20.55 -40.87
C ASN A 104 -20.05 21.87 -40.66
N ALA A 105 -20.15 22.37 -39.42
CA ALA A 105 -20.74 23.68 -39.15
C ALA A 105 -19.92 24.82 -39.76
N ILE A 106 -18.59 24.78 -39.63
CA ILE A 106 -17.66 25.79 -40.16
C ILE A 106 -17.69 25.83 -41.70
N ILE A 107 -17.80 24.67 -42.34
CA ILE A 107 -17.82 24.54 -43.81
C ILE A 107 -19.25 24.71 -44.38
N GLY A 108 -20.26 24.92 -43.52
CA GLY A 108 -21.64 25.18 -43.95
C GLY A 108 -22.42 23.94 -44.39
N THR A 109 -21.96 22.74 -44.04
CA THR A 109 -22.55 21.43 -44.44
C THR A 109 -23.32 20.76 -43.29
N LEU A 110 -23.79 21.54 -42.32
CA LEU A 110 -24.51 21.02 -41.16
C LEU A 110 -25.87 20.44 -41.56
N THR A 111 -26.13 19.17 -41.22
CA THR A 111 -27.42 18.51 -41.48
C THR A 111 -28.24 18.31 -40.21
N GLN A 112 -29.54 18.09 -40.35
CA GLN A 112 -30.43 17.75 -39.23
C GLN A 112 -30.00 16.44 -38.54
N THR A 113 -29.48 15.48 -39.31
CA THR A 113 -28.91 14.22 -38.80
C THR A 113 -27.75 14.46 -37.85
N ASN A 114 -26.90 15.46 -38.11
CA ASN A 114 -25.80 15.84 -37.23
C ASN A 114 -26.32 16.35 -35.88
N ILE A 115 -27.40 17.14 -35.90
CA ILE A 115 -28.03 17.70 -34.69
C ILE A 115 -28.68 16.60 -33.84
N ASP A 116 -29.39 15.66 -34.47
CA ASP A 116 -30.04 14.55 -33.77
C ASP A 116 -29.04 13.52 -33.22
N PHE A 117 -27.92 13.33 -33.92
CA PHE A 117 -26.78 12.57 -33.41
C PHE A 117 -26.16 13.23 -32.15
N LEU A 118 -26.02 14.56 -32.15
CA LEU A 118 -25.49 15.32 -31.02
C LEU A 118 -26.38 15.17 -29.79
N LYS A 119 -27.71 15.25 -29.97
CA LYS A 119 -28.71 15.04 -28.90
C LYS A 119 -28.64 13.63 -28.31
N SER A 120 -28.45 12.60 -29.13
CA SER A 120 -28.35 11.21 -28.64
C SER A 120 -27.03 10.92 -27.90
N TYR A 121 -26.00 11.75 -28.09
CA TYR A 121 -24.71 11.65 -27.40
C TYR A 121 -24.61 12.42 -26.08
N ILE A 122 -25.52 13.37 -25.80
CA ILE A 122 -25.56 14.12 -24.53
C ILE A 122 -25.52 13.19 -23.29
N PRO A 123 -26.28 12.07 -23.23
CA PRO A 123 -26.21 11.15 -22.11
C PRO A 123 -24.79 10.63 -21.87
N THR A 124 -24.05 10.24 -22.92
CA THR A 124 -22.68 9.73 -22.82
C THR A 124 -21.74 10.74 -22.15
N PHE A 125 -21.87 12.02 -22.50
CA PHE A 125 -21.07 13.11 -21.92
C PHE A 125 -21.47 13.51 -20.51
N VAL A 126 -22.69 13.20 -20.07
CA VAL A 126 -23.13 13.41 -18.68
C VAL A 126 -22.76 12.21 -17.81
N PHE A 127 -22.95 10.99 -18.31
CA PHE A 127 -22.70 9.76 -17.56
C PHE A 127 -21.20 9.47 -17.38
N LEU A 128 -20.35 9.72 -18.38
CA LEU A 128 -18.91 9.44 -18.27
C LEU A 128 -18.22 10.22 -17.14
N PRO A 129 -18.42 11.55 -16.98
CA PRO A 129 -17.91 12.30 -15.84
C PRO A 129 -18.45 11.80 -14.50
N ILE A 130 -19.74 11.41 -14.44
CA ILE A 130 -20.34 10.87 -13.21
C ILE A 130 -19.67 9.54 -12.83
N ILE A 131 -19.47 8.62 -13.78
CA ILE A 131 -18.79 7.34 -13.54
C ILE A 131 -17.32 7.59 -13.16
N LEU A 132 -16.65 8.56 -13.79
CA LEU A 132 -15.29 8.95 -13.42
C LEU A 132 -15.23 9.46 -11.98
N ILE A 133 -16.10 10.38 -11.59
CA ILE A 133 -16.20 10.91 -10.22
C ILE A 133 -16.50 9.79 -9.23
N LEU A 134 -17.47 8.91 -9.52
CA LEU A 134 -17.78 7.75 -8.69
C LEU A 134 -16.56 6.83 -8.53
N SER A 135 -15.81 6.57 -9.61
CA SER A 135 -14.61 5.73 -9.56
C SER A 135 -13.50 6.35 -8.70
N LEU A 136 -13.32 7.68 -8.78
CA LEU A 136 -12.36 8.42 -7.97
C LEU A 136 -12.78 8.45 -6.49
N VAL A 137 -14.08 8.62 -6.22
CA VAL A 137 -14.65 8.56 -4.87
C VAL A 137 -14.46 7.17 -4.26
N VAL A 138 -14.83 6.10 -4.97
CA VAL A 138 -14.63 4.71 -4.53
C VAL A 138 -13.17 4.43 -4.24
N ARG A 139 -12.24 4.89 -5.11
CA ARG A 139 -10.81 4.73 -4.88
C ARG A 139 -10.31 5.52 -3.66
N SER A 140 -10.81 6.74 -3.47
CA SER A 140 -10.47 7.56 -2.29
C SER A 140 -10.92 6.90 -0.98
N ILE A 141 -12.03 6.16 -1.01
CA ILE A 141 -12.56 5.37 0.10
C ILE A 141 -11.72 4.10 0.31
N GLN A 142 -11.32 3.41 -0.77
CA GLN A 142 -10.45 2.22 -0.68
C GLN A 142 -9.08 2.53 -0.06
N ILE A 143 -8.47 3.68 -0.39
CA ILE A 143 -7.18 4.12 0.19
C ILE A 143 -7.28 4.38 1.71
N LYS A 144 -8.49 4.57 2.26
CA LYS A 144 -8.71 4.76 3.70
C LYS A 144 -8.88 3.44 4.47
N LYS A 145 -8.96 2.29 3.80
CA LYS A 145 -9.15 1.00 4.47
C LYS A 145 -7.80 0.48 4.98
N PRO A 146 -7.75 -0.14 6.17
CA PRO A 146 -6.56 -0.86 6.61
C PRO A 146 -6.21 -1.94 5.59
N SER A 147 -4.93 -1.99 5.19
CA SER A 147 -4.39 -3.06 4.37
C SER A 147 -3.77 -4.08 5.30
N PHE A 148 -4.43 -5.22 5.43
CA PHE A 148 -3.94 -6.31 6.26
C PHE A 148 -3.02 -7.23 5.45
N SER A 149 -1.85 -7.53 6.01
CA SER A 149 -0.90 -8.49 5.47
C SER A 149 -0.88 -9.72 6.35
N ALA A 150 -0.74 -10.90 5.72
CA ALA A 150 -0.59 -12.16 6.43
C ALA A 150 0.91 -12.53 6.50
N PHE A 151 1.35 -12.94 7.68
CA PHE A 151 2.70 -13.39 7.97
C PHE A 151 2.63 -14.81 8.52
N ASN A 152 3.45 -15.70 7.98
CA ASN A 152 3.55 -17.07 8.48
C ASN A 152 4.74 -17.17 9.43
N ASN A 153 4.45 -17.46 10.70
CA ASN A 153 5.46 -17.70 11.71
C ASN A 153 5.95 -19.15 11.63
N GLN A 154 7.23 -19.35 11.92
CA GLN A 154 7.88 -20.68 11.87
C GLN A 154 7.26 -21.71 12.83
N ASN A 155 6.40 -21.27 13.77
CA ASN A 155 5.74 -22.09 14.78
C ASN A 155 4.33 -22.58 14.34
N GLY A 156 4.02 -22.58 13.04
CA GLY A 156 2.69 -22.97 12.55
C GLY A 156 1.58 -21.97 12.87
N ARG A 157 1.95 -20.72 13.21
CA ARG A 157 1.02 -19.63 13.48
C ARG A 157 0.98 -18.69 12.29
N ILE A 158 -0.21 -18.25 11.91
CA ILE A 158 -0.37 -17.19 10.93
C ILE A 158 -0.84 -15.95 11.66
N ASN A 159 -0.24 -14.81 11.37
CA ASN A 159 -0.61 -13.52 11.93
C ASN A 159 -1.07 -12.60 10.81
N ILE A 160 -2.16 -11.89 11.04
CA ILE A 160 -2.66 -10.87 10.13
C ILE A 160 -2.65 -9.55 10.87
N LEU A 161 -1.95 -8.56 10.34
CA LEU A 161 -1.94 -7.23 10.93
C LEU A 161 -1.85 -6.15 9.86
N ASP A 162 -2.12 -4.91 10.27
CA ASP A 162 -1.89 -3.72 9.46
C ASP A 162 -0.43 -3.28 9.63
N PRO A 163 0.45 -3.43 8.62
CA PRO A 163 1.86 -3.06 8.75
C PRO A 163 2.07 -1.57 9.09
N ALA A 164 1.10 -0.71 8.75
CA ALA A 164 1.20 0.70 9.12
C ALA A 164 0.97 0.93 10.62
N LEU A 165 0.33 -0.01 11.34
CA LEU A 165 0.16 0.06 12.78
C LEU A 165 1.47 -0.21 13.53
N GLU A 166 2.37 -1.02 12.95
CA GLU A 166 3.72 -1.27 13.48
C GLU A 166 4.50 0.03 13.69
N GLN A 167 4.29 1.03 12.82
CA GLN A 167 5.00 2.30 12.91
C GLN A 167 4.37 3.29 13.89
N LEU A 168 3.20 2.95 14.45
CA LEU A 168 2.39 3.86 15.26
C LEU A 168 2.21 3.36 16.70
N TYR A 169 2.47 2.08 16.99
CA TYR A 169 2.34 1.54 18.34
C TYR A 169 3.50 1.96 19.26
N PRO A 170 3.28 2.00 20.59
CA PRO A 170 1.98 1.99 21.26
C PRO A 170 1.24 3.32 21.08
N ILE A 171 -0.10 3.27 21.00
CA ILE A 171 -0.92 4.47 20.83
C ILE A 171 -1.55 4.85 22.17
N GLN A 172 -1.13 5.99 22.71
CA GLN A 172 -1.65 6.51 23.98
C GLN A 172 -3.19 6.65 23.98
N GLY A 173 -3.79 6.13 25.05
CA GLY A 173 -5.22 6.14 25.31
C GLY A 173 -6.00 4.97 24.71
N PHE A 174 -5.34 3.99 24.07
CA PHE A 174 -5.96 2.75 23.59
C PHE A 174 -5.51 1.59 24.49
N GLU A 175 -6.09 1.52 25.69
CA GLU A 175 -5.60 0.65 26.77
C GLU A 175 -6.45 -0.60 26.96
N ASN A 176 -7.65 -0.66 26.37
CA ASN A 176 -8.53 -1.81 26.50
C ASN A 176 -8.41 -2.70 25.26
N LEU A 177 -7.80 -3.86 25.41
CA LEU A 177 -7.76 -4.87 24.37
C LEU A 177 -9.06 -5.68 24.38
N ILE A 178 -9.70 -5.76 23.22
CA ILE A 178 -10.79 -6.66 22.90
C ILE A 178 -10.18 -7.86 22.19
N GLN A 179 -10.27 -9.03 22.82
CA GLN A 179 -9.82 -10.30 22.27
C GLN A 179 -11.04 -11.20 22.01
N VAL A 180 -11.14 -11.72 20.79
CA VAL A 180 -12.25 -12.58 20.35
C VAL A 180 -11.69 -13.91 19.90
N ASN A 181 -11.91 -14.97 20.67
CA ASN A 181 -11.43 -16.31 20.36
C ASN A 181 -12.59 -17.14 19.83
N PHE A 182 -12.39 -17.87 18.74
CA PHE A 182 -13.34 -18.85 18.25
C PHE A 182 -12.61 -19.98 17.51
N ILE A 183 -13.28 -21.12 17.41
CA ILE A 183 -12.74 -22.29 16.71
C ILE A 183 -13.50 -22.45 15.39
N THR A 184 -12.76 -22.73 14.31
CA THR A 184 -13.34 -23.03 13.00
C THR A 184 -12.68 -24.25 12.38
N HIS A 185 -13.27 -24.84 11.35
CA HIS A 185 -12.72 -26.05 10.74
C HIS A 185 -11.49 -25.77 9.86
N SER A 186 -10.51 -26.68 9.86
CA SER A 186 -9.28 -26.64 9.04
C SER A 186 -9.57 -26.55 7.53
N LYS A 187 -10.65 -27.19 7.08
CA LYS A 187 -11.10 -27.16 5.68
C LYS A 187 -11.62 -25.79 5.24
N ARG A 188 -11.85 -24.86 6.17
CA ARG A 188 -12.29 -23.52 5.84
C ARG A 188 -11.11 -22.78 5.20
N ARG A 189 -11.31 -22.31 3.96
CA ARG A 189 -10.27 -21.54 3.25
C ARG A 189 -9.85 -20.34 4.10
N TYR A 190 -8.54 -20.14 4.27
CA TYR A 190 -7.95 -18.96 4.92
C TYR A 190 -8.59 -17.65 4.46
N SER A 191 -8.88 -17.51 3.16
CA SER A 191 -9.57 -16.35 2.59
C SER A 191 -10.93 -16.04 3.23
N SER A 192 -11.67 -17.05 3.69
CA SER A 192 -12.93 -16.89 4.40
C SER A 192 -12.71 -16.28 5.78
N ILE A 193 -11.67 -16.72 6.50
CA ILE A 193 -11.37 -16.21 7.84
C ILE A 193 -10.79 -14.78 7.76
N ILE A 194 -9.97 -14.50 6.73
CA ILE A 194 -9.54 -13.13 6.40
C ILE A 194 -10.75 -12.23 6.15
N SER A 195 -11.76 -12.72 5.42
CA SER A 195 -13.00 -11.97 5.16
C SER A 195 -13.74 -11.62 6.46
N ASP A 196 -13.80 -12.55 7.41
CA ASP A 196 -14.42 -12.31 8.71
C ASP A 196 -13.65 -11.29 9.54
N PHE A 197 -12.32 -11.37 9.54
CA PHE A 197 -11.48 -10.37 10.18
C PHE A 197 -11.68 -8.98 9.55
N ILE A 198 -11.79 -8.88 8.22
CA ILE A 198 -12.08 -7.61 7.54
C ILE A 198 -13.45 -7.05 7.95
N LYS A 199 -14.48 -7.90 8.10
CA LYS A 199 -15.79 -7.44 8.57
C LYS A 199 -15.71 -6.96 10.04
N PHE A 200 -15.04 -7.71 10.90
CA PHE A 200 -14.77 -7.32 12.29
C PHE A 200 -14.02 -5.98 12.37
N ALA A 201 -12.96 -5.82 11.58
CA ALA A 201 -12.20 -4.58 11.51
C ALA A 201 -13.06 -3.38 11.09
N ARG A 202 -14.00 -3.56 10.15
CA ARG A 202 -14.96 -2.50 9.76
C ARG A 202 -15.88 -2.09 10.90
N VAL A 203 -16.34 -3.05 11.72
CA VAL A 203 -17.17 -2.76 12.89
C VAL A 203 -16.35 -1.99 13.92
N CYS A 204 -15.13 -2.44 14.21
CA CYS A 204 -14.20 -1.72 15.09
C CYS A 204 -13.97 -0.28 14.61
N ASP A 205 -13.72 -0.10 13.31
CA ASP A 205 -13.51 1.21 12.69
C ASP A 205 -14.71 2.16 12.85
N LYS A 206 -15.94 1.63 12.70
CA LYS A 206 -17.18 2.40 12.93
C LYS A 206 -17.30 2.84 14.38
N GLN A 207 -16.90 1.97 15.31
CA GLN A 207 -16.92 2.26 16.74
C GLN A 207 -15.69 3.02 17.23
N LYS A 208 -14.79 3.46 16.34
CA LYS A 208 -13.52 4.13 16.69
C LYS A 208 -12.63 3.27 17.61
N ALA A 209 -12.76 1.95 17.51
CA ALA A 209 -11.78 1.00 18.00
C ALA A 209 -10.75 0.74 16.89
N LEU A 210 -9.55 0.34 17.29
CA LEU A 210 -8.41 0.15 16.44
C LEU A 210 -8.20 -1.35 16.22
N PRO A 211 -8.53 -1.89 15.04
CA PRO A 211 -8.20 -3.28 14.73
C PRO A 211 -6.68 -3.44 14.72
N ALA A 212 -6.19 -4.36 15.55
CA ALA A 212 -4.77 -4.62 15.74
C ALA A 212 -4.28 -5.77 14.85
N GLY A 213 -5.03 -6.86 14.81
CA GLY A 213 -4.69 -8.01 14.00
C GLY A 213 -5.51 -9.25 14.33
N ALA A 214 -5.10 -10.38 13.76
CA ALA A 214 -5.62 -11.70 14.03
C ALA A 214 -4.48 -12.72 14.10
N GLU A 215 -4.66 -13.75 14.91
CA GLU A 215 -3.77 -14.91 15.00
C GLU A 215 -4.58 -16.17 14.63
N PHE A 216 -3.95 -17.07 13.87
CA PHE A 216 -4.49 -18.36 13.47
C PHE A 216 -3.51 -19.44 13.90
N ILE A 217 -4.01 -20.44 14.61
CA ILE A 217 -3.22 -21.58 15.09
C ILE A 217 -3.91 -22.85 14.58
N GLU A 218 -3.25 -23.57 13.69
CA GLU A 218 -3.71 -24.89 13.26
C GLU A 218 -3.54 -25.88 14.43
N LYS A 219 -4.60 -26.65 14.70
CA LYS A 219 -4.56 -27.74 15.70
C LYS A 219 -4.49 -29.07 14.97
N ASP A 220 -3.29 -29.63 14.90
CA ASP A 220 -2.97 -30.87 14.17
C ASP A 220 -3.87 -32.07 14.53
N LYS A 221 -4.42 -32.12 15.75
CA LYS A 221 -5.18 -33.28 16.25
C LYS A 221 -6.69 -33.22 15.98
N GLU A 222 -7.25 -32.07 15.60
CA GLU A 222 -8.70 -31.86 15.63
C GLU A 222 -9.29 -31.34 14.32
N ASP A 223 -8.50 -31.25 13.24
CA ASP A 223 -8.97 -30.64 11.98
C ASP A 223 -9.62 -29.26 12.23
N SER A 224 -9.03 -28.50 13.15
CA SER A 224 -9.57 -27.24 13.64
C SER A 224 -8.50 -26.16 13.64
N ILE A 225 -8.95 -24.92 13.49
CA ILE A 225 -8.14 -23.71 13.53
C ILE A 225 -8.68 -22.88 14.68
N GLU A 226 -7.82 -22.58 15.65
CA GLU A 226 -8.10 -21.58 16.65
C GLU A 226 -7.80 -20.20 16.09
N VAL A 227 -8.78 -19.32 16.15
CA VAL A 227 -8.71 -17.98 15.58
C VAL A 227 -8.94 -16.98 16.68
N THR A 228 -8.02 -16.02 16.77
CA THR A 228 -8.13 -14.91 17.70
C THR A 228 -8.12 -13.59 16.95
N PHE A 229 -9.15 -12.77 17.12
CA PHE A 229 -9.17 -11.39 16.62
C PHE A 229 -8.89 -10.40 17.74
N TYR A 230 -8.11 -9.36 17.43
CA TYR A 230 -7.64 -8.38 18.39
C TYR A 230 -7.97 -6.95 17.93
N ALA A 231 -8.53 -6.15 18.83
CA ALA A 231 -8.75 -4.73 18.61
C ALA A 231 -8.58 -3.93 19.90
N TYR A 232 -7.96 -2.76 19.84
CA TYR A 232 -7.84 -1.86 20.99
C TYR A 232 -8.95 -0.82 20.99
N SER A 233 -9.49 -0.51 22.17
CA SER A 233 -10.46 0.55 22.38
C SER A 233 -9.94 1.58 23.35
N SER A 234 -10.25 2.85 23.06
CA SER A 234 -9.98 3.97 23.97
C SER A 234 -11.10 4.22 24.98
N SER A 235 -12.15 3.41 24.98
CA SER A 235 -13.32 3.57 25.85
C SER A 235 -14.13 2.29 25.93
N GLU A 236 -14.56 1.91 27.14
CA GLU A 236 -15.44 0.76 27.34
C GLU A 236 -16.79 0.92 26.65
N SER A 237 -17.30 2.15 26.53
CA SER A 237 -18.58 2.44 25.87
C SER A 237 -18.64 2.04 24.38
N ARG A 238 -17.49 1.79 23.75
CA ARG A 238 -17.38 1.36 22.35
C ARG A 238 -17.43 -0.16 22.18
N ILE A 239 -17.33 -0.90 23.28
CA ILE A 239 -17.23 -2.37 23.29
C ILE A 239 -18.59 -3.07 23.07
N PRO A 240 -19.72 -2.62 23.62
CA PRO A 240 -21.00 -3.34 23.46
C PRO A 240 -21.42 -3.58 22.00
N PRO A 241 -21.33 -2.60 21.07
CA PRO A 241 -21.68 -2.85 19.66
C PRO A 241 -20.74 -3.86 18.97
N ILE A 242 -19.47 -3.91 19.39
CA ILE A 242 -18.50 -4.91 18.88
C ILE A 242 -18.86 -6.29 19.41
N LYS A 243 -19.24 -6.40 20.69
CA LYS A 243 -19.71 -7.66 21.28
C LYS A 243 -20.95 -8.18 20.58
N SER A 244 -21.98 -7.35 20.35
CA SER A 244 -23.19 -7.76 19.65
C SER A 244 -22.89 -8.34 18.27
N TYR A 245 -22.04 -7.67 17.48
CA TYR A 245 -21.61 -8.18 16.17
C TYR A 245 -20.94 -9.56 16.27
N VAL A 246 -20.03 -9.73 17.23
CA VAL A 246 -19.30 -10.98 17.41
C VAL A 246 -20.25 -12.11 17.79
N THR A 247 -21.15 -11.89 18.76
CA THR A 247 -22.12 -12.90 19.19
C THR A 247 -23.07 -13.32 18.07
N GLU A 248 -23.48 -12.39 17.20
CA GLU A 248 -24.37 -12.68 16.08
C GLU A 248 -23.69 -13.41 14.91
N ASN A 249 -22.39 -13.14 14.67
CA ASN A 249 -21.72 -13.54 13.43
C ASN A 249 -20.62 -14.59 13.61
N LEU A 250 -20.07 -14.74 14.82
CA LEU A 250 -19.00 -15.68 15.14
C LEU A 250 -19.51 -16.68 16.19
N LYS A 251 -19.98 -17.84 15.71
CA LYS A 251 -20.50 -18.91 16.57
C LYS A 251 -19.44 -19.37 17.59
N ASP A 252 -19.91 -19.69 18.79
CA ASP A 252 -19.10 -20.19 19.92
C ASP A 252 -17.88 -19.32 20.26
N SER A 253 -17.96 -18.04 19.93
CA SER A 253 -16.90 -17.09 20.23
C SER A 253 -16.89 -16.70 21.71
N LYS A 254 -15.68 -16.57 22.26
CA LYS A 254 -15.43 -16.03 23.59
C LYS A 254 -14.80 -14.66 23.45
N ILE A 255 -15.35 -13.68 24.17
CA ILE A 255 -14.88 -12.30 24.12
C ILE A 255 -14.27 -11.92 25.47
N TYR A 256 -13.02 -11.50 25.43
CA TYR A 256 -12.27 -11.03 26.58
C TYR A 256 -11.99 -9.53 26.43
N ILE A 257 -12.10 -8.80 27.53
CA ILE A 257 -11.65 -7.41 27.62
C ILE A 257 -10.51 -7.39 28.63
N ILE A 258 -9.33 -6.99 28.17
CA ILE A 258 -8.09 -7.02 28.94
C ILE A 258 -7.52 -5.60 28.97
N SER A 259 -7.06 -5.14 30.13
CA SER A 259 -6.26 -3.92 30.20
C SER A 259 -4.85 -4.22 29.71
N ASP A 260 -4.44 -3.61 28.60
CA ASP A 260 -3.14 -3.75 27.96
C ASP A 260 -2.60 -2.37 27.59
N ILE A 261 -2.28 -1.58 28.62
CA ILE A 261 -1.77 -0.21 28.50
C ILE A 261 -0.47 -0.15 27.68
N ASN A 262 0.37 -1.18 27.81
CA ASN A 262 1.70 -1.26 27.20
C ASN A 262 1.71 -1.97 25.83
N TRP A 263 0.55 -2.45 25.35
CA TRP A 263 0.45 -3.15 24.07
C TRP A 263 1.29 -4.43 23.99
N ASN A 264 1.43 -5.14 25.12
CA ASN A 264 2.24 -6.35 25.22
C ASN A 264 1.68 -7.45 24.32
N ILE A 265 0.35 -7.63 24.27
CA ILE A 265 -0.25 -8.67 23.42
C ILE A 265 -0.03 -8.34 21.94
N TYR A 266 -0.15 -7.07 21.56
CA TYR A 266 0.20 -6.67 20.21
C TYR A 266 1.65 -6.99 19.85
N LYS A 267 2.58 -6.68 20.74
CA LYS A 267 4.01 -6.90 20.50
C LYS A 267 4.41 -8.38 20.49
N ASP A 268 3.91 -9.16 21.45
CA ASP A 268 4.42 -10.51 21.70
C ASP A 268 3.62 -11.60 21.00
N VAL A 269 2.38 -11.32 20.59
CA VAL A 269 1.47 -12.31 20.00
C VAL A 269 1.08 -11.93 18.56
N ILE A 270 0.70 -10.67 18.34
CA ILE A 270 0.15 -10.24 17.05
C ILE A 270 1.27 -9.89 16.06
N MET A 271 2.28 -9.15 16.52
CA MET A 271 3.40 -8.70 15.71
C MET A 271 4.36 -9.88 15.48
N PRO A 272 4.62 -10.26 14.22
CA PRO A 272 5.63 -11.25 13.90
C PRO A 272 7.03 -10.71 14.22
N ASP A 273 8.00 -11.61 14.41
CA ASP A 273 9.40 -11.21 14.63
C ASP A 273 9.87 -10.29 13.49
N ASP A 274 10.65 -9.26 13.83
CA ASP A 274 11.33 -8.35 12.89
C ASP A 274 11.99 -9.13 11.73
N ILE A 275 12.55 -10.31 12.01
CA ILE A 275 13.18 -11.17 10.98
C ILE A 275 12.14 -11.64 9.95
N ILE A 276 10.94 -12.02 10.40
CA ILE A 276 9.86 -12.50 9.54
C ILE A 276 9.29 -11.34 8.71
N ILE A 277 9.14 -10.17 9.33
CA ILE A 277 8.73 -8.94 8.65
C ILE A 277 9.72 -8.61 7.52
N GLN A 278 11.02 -8.59 7.83
CA GLN A 278 12.04 -8.27 6.83
C GLN A 278 12.16 -9.33 5.73
N ARG A 279 11.93 -10.63 6.03
CA ARG A 279 11.91 -11.67 5.00
C ARG A 279 10.80 -11.46 3.97
N GLU A 280 9.59 -11.13 4.42
CA GLU A 280 8.48 -10.81 3.50
C GLU A 280 8.76 -9.52 2.71
N TYR A 281 9.33 -8.50 3.36
CA TYR A 281 9.77 -7.30 2.66
C TYR A 281 10.82 -7.61 1.58
N ASN A 282 11.85 -8.40 1.90
CA ASN A 282 12.91 -8.80 0.98
C ASN A 282 12.38 -9.62 -0.19
N LYS A 283 11.41 -10.50 0.05
CA LYS A 283 10.74 -11.29 -1.00
C LYS A 283 10.04 -10.37 -2.00
N HIS A 284 9.18 -9.47 -1.52
CA HIS A 284 8.51 -8.50 -2.37
C HIS A 284 9.49 -7.58 -3.11
N PHE A 285 10.60 -7.22 -2.45
CA PHE A 285 11.62 -6.40 -3.06
C PHE A 285 12.38 -7.14 -4.16
N SER A 286 12.81 -8.37 -3.92
CA SER A 286 13.49 -9.22 -4.90
C SER A 286 12.64 -9.43 -6.15
N GLU A 287 11.37 -9.80 -5.97
CA GLU A 287 10.41 -9.94 -7.09
C GLU A 287 10.29 -8.65 -7.91
N ASN A 288 10.35 -7.48 -7.25
CA ASN A 288 10.30 -6.19 -7.92
C ASN A 288 11.61 -5.85 -8.66
N LEU A 289 12.76 -6.29 -8.16
CA LEU A 289 14.05 -6.11 -8.83
C LEU A 289 14.18 -6.99 -10.08
N GLU A 290 13.76 -8.25 -9.97
CA GLU A 290 13.70 -9.19 -11.10
C GLU A 290 12.79 -8.66 -12.21
N LYS A 291 11.59 -8.18 -11.85
CA LYS A 291 10.65 -7.54 -12.80
C LYS A 291 11.24 -6.30 -13.50
N ARG A 292 12.27 -5.68 -12.93
CA ARG A 292 12.95 -4.50 -13.49
C ARG A 292 14.23 -4.84 -14.25
N GLY A 293 14.62 -6.12 -14.31
CA GLY A 293 15.88 -6.55 -14.90
C GLY A 293 17.09 -5.96 -14.19
N VAL A 294 16.99 -5.72 -12.87
CA VAL A 294 18.16 -5.26 -12.10
C VAL A 294 19.11 -6.44 -11.94
N ASP A 295 20.38 -6.22 -12.30
CA ASP A 295 21.44 -7.19 -12.09
C ASP A 295 21.71 -7.39 -10.59
N LEU A 296 21.24 -8.51 -10.06
CA LEU A 296 21.37 -8.88 -8.65
C LEU A 296 22.80 -9.28 -8.26
N SER A 297 23.67 -9.55 -9.25
CA SER A 297 25.04 -10.00 -9.01
C SER A 297 25.99 -8.87 -8.62
N GLN A 298 25.60 -7.62 -8.91
CA GLN A 298 26.39 -6.44 -8.59
C GLN A 298 26.33 -6.10 -7.10
N THR A 299 27.49 -5.75 -6.55
CA THR A 299 27.57 -5.16 -5.21
C THR A 299 26.95 -3.76 -5.24
N LYS A 300 26.04 -3.51 -4.30
CA LYS A 300 25.40 -2.21 -4.07
C LYS A 300 25.56 -1.81 -2.62
N LYS A 301 25.46 -0.51 -2.36
CA LYS A 301 25.41 0.03 -1.01
C LYS A 301 23.97 -0.04 -0.49
N LEU A 302 23.76 -0.87 0.51
CA LEU A 302 22.50 -1.03 1.24
C LEU A 302 22.53 -0.11 2.45
N SER A 303 21.53 0.75 2.59
CA SER A 303 21.35 1.66 3.72
C SER A 303 20.20 1.16 4.58
N TYR A 304 20.48 0.89 5.84
CA TYR A 304 19.55 0.37 6.84
C TYR A 304 19.15 1.50 7.77
N ILE A 305 17.84 1.74 7.86
CA ILE A 305 17.26 2.79 8.69
C ILE A 305 16.79 2.17 9.99
N ILE A 306 17.42 2.56 11.09
CA ILE A 306 17.26 1.96 12.41
C ILE A 306 16.72 3.01 13.37
N VAL A 307 15.84 2.58 14.27
CA VAL A 307 15.13 3.48 15.19
C VAL A 307 15.41 3.09 16.63
N PHE A 308 15.57 4.09 17.48
CA PHE A 308 15.82 3.97 18.91
C PHE A 308 14.86 4.85 19.72
N ASN A 309 14.59 4.42 20.94
CA ASN A 309 13.78 5.18 21.89
C ASN A 309 14.60 6.20 22.69
N SER A 310 15.93 6.05 22.72
CA SER A 310 16.85 6.93 23.43
C SER A 310 17.99 7.39 22.54
N LYS A 311 18.41 8.65 22.74
CA LYS A 311 19.57 9.23 22.09
C LYS A 311 20.85 8.44 22.42
N ASN A 312 21.00 8.06 23.69
CA ASN A 312 22.19 7.36 24.17
C ASN A 312 22.31 5.96 23.55
N GLU A 313 21.18 5.29 23.31
CA GLU A 313 21.14 4.00 22.61
C GLU A 313 21.60 4.15 21.16
N ALA A 314 21.09 5.16 20.45
CA ALA A 314 21.47 5.47 19.08
C ALA A 314 22.97 5.83 18.95
N GLU A 315 23.48 6.68 19.84
CA GLU A 315 24.90 7.07 19.87
C GLU A 315 25.82 5.90 20.19
N SER A 316 25.43 5.04 21.13
CA SER A 316 26.18 3.82 21.47
C SER A 316 26.23 2.85 20.29
N CYS A 317 25.10 2.66 19.59
CA CYS A 317 25.05 1.83 18.39
C CYS A 317 25.96 2.36 17.28
N LEU A 318 25.93 3.67 17.01
CA LEU A 318 26.78 4.31 16.00
C LEU A 318 28.27 4.15 16.28
N LYS A 319 28.67 4.24 17.56
CA LYS A 319 30.06 4.09 17.97
C LYS A 319 30.59 2.67 17.71
N THR A 320 29.77 1.65 17.93
CA THR A 320 30.14 0.23 17.78
C THR A 320 29.93 -0.31 16.36
N ALA A 321 29.22 0.42 15.50
CA ALA A 321 28.90 0.00 14.14
C ALA A 321 30.13 -0.30 13.24
N PRO A 322 31.20 0.53 13.22
CA PRO A 322 32.39 0.26 12.41
C PRO A 322 33.09 -1.06 12.78
N GLU A 323 33.11 -1.41 14.07
CA GLU A 323 33.72 -2.66 14.57
C GLU A 323 32.97 -3.91 14.07
N ASN A 324 31.71 -3.74 13.65
CA ASN A 324 30.85 -4.82 13.12
C ASN A 324 30.75 -4.77 11.58
N GLY A 325 31.62 -4.01 10.91
CA GLY A 325 31.68 -3.92 9.45
C GLY A 325 30.60 -3.04 8.81
N PHE A 326 29.89 -2.23 9.61
CA PHE A 326 28.94 -1.25 9.10
C PHE A 326 29.60 0.11 8.89
N ILE A 327 29.22 0.80 7.82
CA ILE A 327 29.66 2.16 7.54
C ILE A 327 28.58 3.11 8.05
N PRO A 328 28.81 3.87 9.13
CA PRO A 328 27.85 4.89 9.56
C PRO A 328 27.82 6.01 8.51
N ILE A 329 26.64 6.34 8.01
CA ILE A 329 26.49 7.50 7.11
C ILE A 329 26.49 8.75 7.99
N LYS A 330 27.48 9.62 7.76
CA LYS A 330 27.78 10.81 8.58
C LYS A 330 26.50 11.60 8.91
N THR A 331 26.14 11.60 10.19
CA THR A 331 25.04 12.35 10.80
C THR A 331 25.46 13.82 11.03
N ASP A 332 25.83 14.53 9.97
CA ASP A 332 25.83 16.00 10.02
C ASP A 332 24.37 16.46 9.92
N GLY A 333 23.67 16.49 11.06
CA GLY A 333 22.43 17.25 11.19
C GLY A 333 21.10 16.52 10.99
N GLU A 334 21.06 15.18 10.94
CA GLU A 334 19.79 14.43 11.04
C GLU A 334 19.66 13.73 12.41
N ILE A 335 19.77 14.51 13.50
CA ILE A 335 18.74 14.35 14.53
C ILE A 335 17.48 14.85 13.82
N ILE A 336 16.72 13.97 13.17
CA ILE A 336 15.39 14.32 12.67
C ILE A 336 14.56 14.59 13.93
N LYS A 337 14.62 15.83 14.40
CA LYS A 337 13.66 16.38 15.33
C LYS A 337 12.34 16.43 14.59
N HIS A 338 11.39 15.68 15.13
CA HIS A 338 9.95 15.81 14.91
C HIS A 338 9.49 15.63 13.46
N ASP A 339 8.83 14.51 13.17
CA ASP A 339 7.56 14.73 12.46
C ASP A 339 6.76 15.63 13.40
N LYS A 340 6.33 16.82 12.98
CA LYS A 340 5.53 17.73 13.82
C LYS A 340 4.21 17.08 14.29
N ASN A 341 3.94 15.86 13.82
CA ASN A 341 2.84 14.98 14.21
C ASN A 341 3.30 13.60 14.76
N ALA A 342 4.59 13.35 15.00
CA ALA A 342 5.08 12.08 15.54
C ALA A 342 4.69 11.92 17.01
N ILE A 343 4.22 10.72 17.33
CA ILE A 343 3.61 10.32 18.61
C ILE A 343 4.66 10.10 19.71
N LYS A 344 5.94 9.94 19.34
CA LYS A 344 7.07 9.65 20.25
C LYS A 344 8.36 10.27 19.71
N ASP A 345 9.25 10.69 20.60
CA ASP A 345 10.64 10.99 20.25
C ASP A 345 11.33 9.69 19.82
N MET A 346 11.76 9.64 18.56
CA MET A 346 12.45 8.51 17.97
C MET A 346 13.77 8.99 17.37
N TYR A 347 14.85 8.29 17.68
CA TYR A 347 16.18 8.59 17.18
C TYR A 347 16.48 7.65 16.03
N ILE A 348 16.74 8.21 14.85
CA ILE A 348 16.98 7.44 13.63
C ILE A 348 18.46 7.51 13.29
N ILE A 349 19.06 6.38 12.97
CA ILE A 349 20.40 6.31 12.39
C ILE A 349 20.35 5.53 11.08
N THR A 350 21.34 5.77 10.22
CA THR A 350 21.51 5.01 8.99
C THR A 350 22.87 4.30 9.00
N LEU A 351 22.82 2.97 8.89
CA LEU A 351 24.00 2.13 8.74
C LEU A 351 24.07 1.60 7.32
N GLN A 352 25.26 1.60 6.72
CA GLN A 352 25.48 1.14 5.36
C GLN A 352 26.29 -0.15 5.32
N LEU A 353 25.92 -1.04 4.40
CA LEU A 353 26.63 -2.29 4.11
C LEU A 353 26.74 -2.47 2.60
N GLU A 354 27.90 -2.88 2.12
CA GLU A 354 28.07 -3.28 0.72
C GLU A 354 27.65 -4.74 0.54
N SER A 355 26.69 -4.99 -0.34
CA SER A 355 26.23 -6.34 -0.61
C SER A 355 25.56 -6.51 -1.97
N LYS A 356 25.49 -7.77 -2.42
CA LYS A 356 24.68 -8.17 -3.56
C LYS A 356 23.19 -8.16 -3.20
N LEU A 357 22.32 -8.03 -4.21
CA LEU A 357 20.87 -7.89 -4.04
C LEU A 357 20.10 -9.23 -4.08
N GLY A 358 20.81 -10.37 -4.01
CA GLY A 358 20.16 -11.68 -3.95
C GLY A 358 19.36 -11.88 -2.66
N ILE A 359 18.17 -12.46 -2.76
CA ILE A 359 17.23 -12.62 -1.64
C ILE A 359 17.83 -13.27 -0.40
N GLU A 360 18.63 -14.32 -0.56
CA GLU A 360 19.32 -14.99 0.55
C GLU A 360 20.28 -14.04 1.26
N ARG A 361 21.04 -13.25 0.48
CA ARG A 361 21.99 -12.28 1.03
C ARG A 361 21.27 -11.14 1.73
N LEU A 362 20.18 -10.64 1.15
CA LEU A 362 19.33 -9.62 1.78
C LEU A 362 18.77 -10.10 3.13
N ASN A 363 18.34 -11.37 3.20
CA ASN A 363 17.86 -11.98 4.45
C ASN A 363 18.97 -12.10 5.50
N ILE A 364 20.16 -12.58 5.12
CA ILE A 364 21.32 -12.67 6.02
C ILE A 364 21.70 -11.28 6.53
N ASN A 365 21.81 -10.29 5.64
CA ASN A 365 22.19 -8.94 6.05
C ASN A 365 21.15 -8.31 6.96
N SER A 366 19.85 -8.49 6.67
CA SER A 366 18.77 -7.98 7.51
C SER A 366 18.81 -8.61 8.90
N MET A 367 19.05 -9.93 8.98
CA MET A 367 19.23 -10.63 10.24
C MET A 367 20.43 -10.10 11.03
N ASN A 368 21.59 -9.95 10.38
CA ASN A 368 22.80 -9.41 11.02
C ASN A 368 22.59 -7.99 11.55
N VAL A 369 21.88 -7.14 10.80
CA VAL A 369 21.53 -5.78 11.24
C VAL A 369 20.56 -5.84 12.42
N ILE A 370 19.50 -6.65 12.35
CA ILE A 370 18.54 -6.83 13.45
C ILE A 370 19.25 -7.29 14.73
N ASP A 371 20.07 -8.34 14.65
CA ASP A 371 20.78 -8.89 15.79
C ASP A 371 21.79 -7.89 16.37
N PHE A 372 22.42 -7.08 15.52
CA PHE A 372 23.31 -6.00 15.95
C PHE A 372 22.55 -4.90 16.71
N VAL A 373 21.45 -4.39 16.15
CA VAL A 373 20.73 -3.25 16.73
C VAL A 373 19.92 -3.63 17.97
N LYS A 374 19.46 -4.89 18.06
CA LYS A 374 18.78 -5.43 19.25
C LYS A 374 19.65 -5.34 20.51
N LYS A 375 20.98 -5.43 20.39
CA LYS A 375 21.93 -5.24 21.51
C LYS A 375 21.83 -3.87 22.17
N PHE A 376 21.29 -2.89 21.45
CA PHE A 376 21.14 -1.49 21.88
C PHE A 376 19.65 -1.08 21.99
N ASN A 377 18.73 -2.04 22.10
CA ASN A 377 17.27 -1.80 22.08
C ASN A 377 16.75 -1.07 20.84
N GLY A 378 17.46 -1.18 19.71
CA GLY A 378 17.03 -0.63 18.43
C GLY A 378 16.17 -1.60 17.63
N SER A 379 15.43 -1.06 16.67
CA SER A 379 14.67 -1.85 15.69
C SER A 379 15.01 -1.42 14.26
N LEU A 380 15.11 -2.40 13.36
CA LEU A 380 15.29 -2.15 11.94
C LEU A 380 13.94 -1.76 11.33
N ARG A 381 13.80 -0.53 10.84
CA ARG A 381 12.56 -0.06 10.22
C ARG A 381 12.41 -0.54 8.79
N HIS A 382 13.40 -0.28 7.97
CA HIS A 382 13.49 -0.73 6.59
C HIS A 382 14.91 -0.51 6.07
N TRP A 383 15.18 -1.01 4.89
CA TRP A 383 16.40 -0.72 4.17
C TRP A 383 16.10 -0.34 2.72
N MET A 384 17.04 0.38 2.14
CA MET A 384 17.01 0.85 0.77
C MET A 384 18.40 0.71 0.14
N PHE A 385 18.50 0.72 -1.18
CA PHE A 385 19.79 0.83 -1.85
C PHE A 385 19.75 2.03 -2.79
N SER A 386 20.84 2.80 -2.81
CA SER A 386 20.99 3.88 -3.79
C SER A 386 21.21 3.26 -5.16
N LYS A 387 20.44 3.69 -6.17
CA LYS A 387 20.89 3.55 -7.55
C LYS A 387 22.11 4.47 -7.72
N ALA A 388 23.28 3.86 -7.91
CA ALA A 388 24.43 4.56 -8.47
C ALA A 388 24.07 5.14 -9.84
#